data_AF-A0A817HLR7-F1
#
_entry.id   AF-A0A817HLR7-F1
#
_cell.length_a   1.000
_cell.length_b   1.000
_cell.length_c   1.000
_cell.angle_alpha   90.00
_cell.angle_beta   90.00
_cell.angle_gamma   90.00
#
_symmetry.space_group_name_H-M   'P 1'
#
loop_
_entity.id
_entity.type
_entity.pdbx_description
1 polymer ?
#
loop_
_entity_poly.entity_id
_entity_poly.type
_entity_poly.pdbx_seq_one_letter_code
_entity_poly.pdbx_strand_id
1 'polypeptide(L)'
;MTDQDIINLRSADPFADVTGNSALDTGVGGVASGQRSSNIIHIRIQQRSGKKTLTTVQGIGEEFDKKRLLSTFKKKFACNGTVVEHKEYGEVIQLQGDQRTHINEMNANQTSMLTDEEATLYDRQIRLWGADAQLKLRQTRLLLINVNSLSIEVCKNLCLAGVASITVFDNTRVTSNDIEENLTLTMSSTDINEFKSVCTCRTLQQLNPRVQLIAESNMTIDQIDEKYIEQFDYVCLFNYYDFQVVSHLNKLCRGQQHTDENGKKQVYFFCAATFGLYGFVFKDLGDKYDYLR
;
A
#
# COMPACT_ATOMS: atom_id res chain seq x y z
N MET A 1 -5.33 -24.30 27.70
CA MET A 1 -6.55 -23.61 28.21
C MET A 1 -6.11 -22.59 29.23
N THR A 2 -6.25 -21.31 28.89
CA THR A 2 -6.76 -20.28 29.81
C THR A 2 -7.50 -19.26 28.94
N ASP A 3 -8.81 -19.49 28.81
CA ASP A 3 -9.81 -18.62 28.19
C ASP A 3 -10.07 -17.38 29.06
N GLN A 4 -9.13 -16.42 29.13
CA GLN A 4 -9.36 -15.22 29.97
C GLN A 4 -9.10 -13.84 29.34
N ASP A 5 -8.67 -13.72 28.08
CA ASP A 5 -8.41 -12.37 27.51
C ASP A 5 -9.48 -11.88 26.52
N ILE A 6 -10.76 -12.18 26.79
CA ILE A 6 -11.89 -11.48 26.12
C ILE A 6 -12.40 -10.41 27.08
N ILE A 7 -11.74 -9.25 27.08
CA ILE A 7 -12.17 -8.07 27.82
C ILE A 7 -13.33 -7.40 27.05
N ASN A 8 -14.54 -7.91 27.25
CA ASN A 8 -15.77 -7.18 26.97
C ASN A 8 -16.40 -6.79 28.31
N LEU A 9 -16.68 -5.49 28.49
CA LEU A 9 -17.35 -4.82 29.63
C LEU A 9 -16.47 -3.94 30.54
N ARG A 10 -15.76 -2.97 29.97
CA ARG A 10 -15.52 -1.69 30.66
C ARG A 10 -15.89 -0.51 29.77
N SER A 11 -17.17 -0.16 29.74
CA SER A 11 -17.60 1.20 29.41
C SER A 11 -17.43 2.06 30.67
N ALA A 12 -16.21 2.50 30.94
CA ALA A 12 -15.94 3.51 31.95
C ALA A 12 -15.83 4.85 31.23
N ASP A 13 -16.83 5.70 31.41
CA ASP A 13 -16.76 7.12 31.08
C ASP A 13 -15.88 7.81 32.14
N PRO A 14 -14.67 8.29 31.80
CA PRO A 14 -13.69 8.78 32.76
C PRO A 14 -14.01 10.17 33.33
N PHE A 15 -15.13 10.80 32.98
CA PHE A 15 -15.47 12.17 33.41
C PHE A 15 -16.87 12.34 34.02
N ALA A 16 -17.58 11.26 34.36
CA ALA A 16 -18.98 11.33 34.81
C ALA A 16 -19.22 11.89 36.22
N ASP A 17 -18.20 12.09 37.07
CA ASP A 17 -18.40 12.55 38.47
C ASP A 17 -17.50 13.72 38.86
N VAL A 18 -17.65 14.86 38.19
CA VAL A 18 -17.37 16.16 38.78
C VAL A 18 -18.56 17.09 38.54
N THR A 19 -19.63 16.90 39.31
CA THR A 19 -20.70 17.89 39.42
C THR A 19 -20.38 18.89 40.52
N GLY A 20 -20.53 20.18 40.20
CA GLY A 20 -20.32 21.29 41.14
C GLY A 20 -20.85 22.62 40.61
N ASN A 21 -22.18 22.73 40.49
CA ASN A 21 -23.06 23.92 40.49
C ASN A 21 -22.57 25.28 39.94
N SER A 22 -23.26 25.83 38.93
CA SER A 22 -24.22 26.95 39.11
C SER A 22 -24.91 27.38 37.81
N ALA A 23 -26.24 27.49 37.90
CA ALA A 23 -27.22 28.24 37.11
C ALA A 23 -26.80 29.05 35.86
N LEU A 24 -27.47 28.83 34.72
CA LEU A 24 -28.52 29.74 34.24
C LEU A 24 -29.35 29.09 33.10
N ASP A 25 -30.65 29.35 33.15
CA ASP A 25 -31.73 28.99 32.24
C ASP A 25 -31.68 29.81 30.92
N THR A 26 -32.06 29.19 29.79
CA THR A 26 -33.15 29.62 28.87
C THR A 26 -33.01 29.02 27.46
N GLY A 27 -34.11 28.45 26.93
CA GLY A 27 -34.49 28.63 25.52
C GLY A 27 -34.37 27.45 24.55
N VAL A 28 -35.41 26.60 24.51
CA VAL A 28 -36.12 26.08 23.31
C VAL A 28 -35.34 25.69 22.05
N GLY A 29 -35.40 24.39 21.72
CA GLY A 29 -35.55 23.90 20.34
C GLY A 29 -34.42 23.03 19.79
N GLY A 30 -34.74 21.77 19.46
CA GLY A 30 -34.11 21.11 18.31
C GLY A 30 -33.36 19.80 18.54
N VAL A 31 -33.95 18.75 17.96
CA VAL A 31 -33.33 17.67 17.18
C VAL A 31 -32.65 16.52 17.95
N ALA A 32 -33.24 15.33 17.74
CA ALA A 32 -32.75 14.02 18.09
C ALA A 32 -31.28 13.81 17.72
N SER A 33 -30.47 13.43 18.70
CA SER A 33 -29.08 13.01 18.53
C SER A 33 -29.02 11.60 17.93
N GLY A 34 -29.16 11.52 16.61
CA GLY A 34 -28.58 10.43 15.83
C GLY A 34 -27.06 10.55 15.86
N GLN A 35 -26.43 9.96 16.87
CA GLN A 35 -24.97 9.82 16.88
C GLN A 35 -24.55 8.86 15.77
N ARG A 36 -23.83 9.40 14.78
CA ARG A 36 -23.13 8.66 13.73
C ARG A 36 -22.28 7.57 14.38
N SER A 37 -22.72 6.33 14.21
CA SER A 37 -21.95 5.14 14.54
C SER A 37 -20.63 5.18 13.77
N SER A 38 -19.52 5.16 14.49
CA SER A 38 -18.23 4.73 13.95
C SER A 38 -18.43 3.44 13.14
N ASN A 39 -17.79 3.34 11.96
CA ASN A 39 -17.76 2.14 11.11
C ASN A 39 -17.06 0.98 11.84
N ILE A 40 -17.67 0.44 12.88
CA ILE A 40 -17.16 -0.68 13.66
C ILE A 40 -17.77 -1.95 13.07
N ILE A 41 -16.92 -2.80 12.50
CA ILE A 41 -17.30 -4.13 12.05
C ILE A 41 -17.50 -5.00 13.29
N HIS A 42 -18.72 -5.52 13.49
CA HIS A 42 -19.03 -6.43 14.58
C HIS A 42 -18.94 -7.88 14.10
N ILE A 43 -18.04 -8.66 14.71
CA ILE A 43 -17.91 -10.10 14.47
C ILE A 43 -18.56 -10.83 15.65
N ARG A 44 -19.61 -11.61 15.38
CA ARG A 44 -20.34 -12.37 16.40
C ARG A 44 -20.31 -13.85 16.09
N ILE A 45 -20.26 -14.70 17.13
CA ILE A 45 -20.40 -16.14 16.99
C ILE A 45 -21.73 -16.56 17.63
N GLN A 46 -22.48 -17.39 16.91
CA GLN A 46 -23.73 -17.99 17.36
C GLN A 46 -23.65 -19.51 17.27
N GLN A 47 -24.20 -20.22 18.26
CA GLN A 47 -24.26 -21.67 18.26
C GLN A 47 -25.53 -22.14 17.53
N ARG A 48 -25.38 -22.91 16.45
CA ARG A 48 -26.50 -23.35 15.60
C ARG A 48 -27.12 -24.66 16.07
N SER A 49 -26.29 -25.64 16.43
CA SER A 49 -26.74 -26.96 16.93
C SER A 49 -25.57 -27.75 17.50
N GLY A 50 -25.67 -28.19 18.76
CA GLY A 50 -24.60 -28.94 19.42
C GLY A 50 -23.27 -28.18 19.35
N LYS A 51 -22.19 -28.80 18.87
CA LYS A 51 -20.88 -28.15 18.70
C LYS A 51 -20.76 -27.25 17.46
N LYS A 52 -21.81 -27.12 16.63
CA LYS A 52 -21.75 -26.32 15.38
C LYS A 52 -21.98 -24.84 15.67
N THR A 53 -21.04 -24.01 15.25
CA THR A 53 -21.07 -22.55 15.37
C THR A 53 -21.24 -21.88 14.01
N LEU A 54 -21.71 -20.64 14.04
CA LEU A 54 -21.91 -19.75 12.91
C LEU A 54 -21.25 -18.40 13.25
N THR A 55 -20.37 -17.92 12.40
CA THR A 55 -19.76 -16.59 12.55
C THR A 55 -20.51 -15.60 11.65
N THR A 56 -21.02 -14.52 12.23
CA THR A 56 -21.74 -13.45 11.53
C THR A 56 -20.91 -12.17 11.57
N VAL A 57 -20.64 -11.60 10.40
CA VAL A 57 -19.94 -10.32 10.24
C VAL A 57 -20.98 -9.25 9.91
N GLN A 58 -21.10 -8.24 10.77
CA GLN A 58 -22.07 -7.13 10.68
C GLN A 58 -21.32 -5.81 10.57
N GLY A 59 -21.96 -4.77 10.04
CA GLY A 59 -21.35 -3.43 9.92
C GLY A 59 -20.31 -3.32 8.81
N ILE A 60 -20.40 -4.17 7.78
CA ILE A 60 -19.62 -4.00 6.55
C ILE A 60 -20.23 -2.82 5.80
N GLY A 61 -19.44 -1.77 5.58
CA GLY A 61 -19.89 -0.57 4.86
C GLY A 61 -20.45 -0.88 3.47
N GLU A 62 -21.39 -0.07 3.00
CA GLU A 62 -22.04 -0.25 1.68
C GLU A 62 -21.05 -0.14 0.51
N GLU A 63 -19.88 0.45 0.74
CA GLU A 63 -18.79 0.56 -0.22
C GLU A 63 -18.13 -0.79 -0.59
N PHE A 64 -18.37 -1.85 0.18
CA PHE A 64 -17.76 -3.16 -0.06
C PHE A 64 -18.74 -4.16 -0.69
N ASP A 65 -18.31 -4.84 -1.77
CA ASP A 65 -19.08 -5.95 -2.35
C ASP A 65 -19.02 -7.20 -1.45
N LYS A 66 -20.11 -7.40 -0.71
CA LYS A 66 -20.28 -8.50 0.24
C LYS A 66 -20.29 -9.88 -0.43
N LYS A 67 -20.68 -9.98 -1.72
CA LYS A 67 -20.64 -11.25 -2.47
C LYS A 67 -19.21 -11.66 -2.80
N ARG A 68 -18.36 -10.69 -3.16
CA ARG A 68 -16.93 -10.92 -3.41
C ARG A 68 -16.17 -11.24 -2.12
N LEU A 69 -16.49 -10.56 -1.02
CA LEU A 69 -15.99 -10.91 0.31
C LEU A 69 -16.38 -12.35 0.67
N LEU A 70 -17.63 -12.74 0.46
CA LEU A 70 -18.08 -14.11 0.70
C LEU A 70 -17.31 -15.14 -0.15
N SER A 71 -17.11 -14.88 -1.44
CA SER A 71 -16.32 -15.76 -2.32
C SER A 71 -14.89 -15.92 -1.82
N THR A 72 -14.28 -14.82 -1.35
CA THR A 72 -12.93 -14.81 -0.79
C THR A 72 -12.87 -15.59 0.52
N PHE A 73 -13.83 -15.39 1.43
CA PHE A 73 -13.91 -16.12 2.69
C PHE A 73 -14.10 -17.62 2.47
N LYS A 74 -14.94 -18.03 1.51
CA LYS A 74 -15.10 -19.44 1.14
C LYS A 74 -13.79 -20.07 0.68
N LYS A 75 -13.02 -19.33 -0.13
CA LYS A 75 -11.74 -19.80 -0.67
C LYS A 75 -10.63 -19.84 0.38
N LYS A 76 -10.50 -18.80 1.21
CA LYS A 76 -9.45 -18.71 2.24
C LYS A 76 -9.72 -19.58 3.46
N PHE A 77 -10.96 -19.61 3.97
CA PHE A 77 -11.30 -20.28 5.23
C PHE A 77 -11.81 -21.70 5.04
N ALA A 78 -11.90 -22.18 3.79
CA ALA A 78 -12.45 -23.49 3.42
C ALA A 78 -13.81 -23.79 4.07
N CYS A 79 -14.63 -22.75 4.27
CA CYS A 79 -15.92 -22.82 4.94
C CYS A 79 -17.05 -22.41 4.00
N ASN A 80 -18.27 -22.90 4.25
CA ASN A 80 -19.44 -22.44 3.51
C ASN A 80 -20.04 -21.18 4.16
N GLY A 81 -20.76 -20.39 3.38
CA GLY A 81 -21.38 -19.17 3.87
C GLY A 81 -22.39 -18.55 2.90
N THR A 82 -23.17 -17.59 3.42
CA THR A 82 -24.27 -16.95 2.70
C THR A 82 -24.38 -15.49 3.12
N VAL A 83 -24.79 -14.61 2.19
CA VAL A 83 -25.18 -13.24 2.51
C VAL A 83 -26.67 -13.24 2.87
N VAL A 84 -27.02 -12.65 4.01
CA VAL A 84 -28.39 -12.60 4.53
C VAL A 84 -28.74 -11.15 4.85
N GLU A 85 -29.93 -10.69 4.49
CA GLU A 85 -30.41 -9.36 4.87
C GLU A 85 -30.95 -9.36 6.31
N HIS A 86 -30.42 -8.46 7.14
CA HIS A 86 -30.89 -8.20 8.50
C HIS A 86 -31.57 -6.83 8.58
N LYS A 87 -32.72 -6.79 9.28
CA LYS A 87 -33.58 -5.60 9.41
C LYS A 87 -32.91 -4.36 10.01
N GLU A 88 -31.86 -4.52 10.81
CA GLU A 88 -31.23 -3.43 11.57
C GLU A 88 -29.82 -3.07 11.05
N TYR A 89 -29.16 -3.98 10.35
CA TYR A 89 -27.74 -3.85 9.95
C TYR A 89 -27.48 -4.06 8.45
N GLY A 90 -28.55 -4.15 7.64
CA GLY A 90 -28.45 -4.41 6.21
C GLY A 90 -27.98 -5.83 5.89
N GLU A 91 -27.31 -6.00 4.74
CA GLU A 91 -26.73 -7.28 4.34
C GLU A 91 -25.57 -7.69 5.26
N VAL A 92 -25.67 -8.87 5.87
CA VAL A 92 -24.62 -9.46 6.72
C VAL A 92 -24.07 -10.73 6.08
N ILE A 93 -22.81 -11.05 6.38
CA ILE A 93 -22.18 -12.30 5.92
C ILE A 93 -22.21 -13.32 7.04
N GLN A 94 -22.75 -14.51 6.76
CA GLN A 94 -22.77 -15.65 7.67
C GLN A 94 -21.84 -16.75 7.17
N LEU A 95 -20.92 -17.22 8.02
CA LEU A 95 -19.94 -18.27 7.73
C LEU A 95 -20.11 -19.44 8.71
N GLN A 96 -19.89 -20.66 8.24
CA GLN A 96 -19.90 -21.85 9.07
C GLN A 96 -18.62 -21.99 9.90
N GLY A 97 -18.77 -22.35 11.17
CA GLY A 97 -17.67 -22.50 12.13
C GLY A 97 -17.31 -21.22 12.87
N ASP A 98 -16.33 -21.32 13.76
CA ASP A 98 -15.68 -20.17 14.39
C ASP A 98 -14.56 -19.68 13.46
N GLN A 99 -14.73 -18.46 12.92
CA GLN A 99 -13.78 -17.82 12.01
C GLN A 99 -13.27 -16.47 12.56
N ARG A 100 -13.46 -16.20 13.86
CA ARG A 100 -13.16 -14.87 14.44
C ARG A 100 -11.70 -14.45 14.27
N THR A 101 -10.78 -15.40 14.43
CA THR A 101 -9.34 -15.17 14.30
C THR A 101 -8.97 -14.83 12.86
N HIS A 102 -9.44 -15.65 11.91
CA HIS A 102 -9.17 -15.43 10.49
C HIS A 102 -9.78 -14.13 9.94
N ILE A 103 -10.96 -13.73 10.43
CA ILE A 103 -11.59 -12.47 10.01
C ILE A 103 -10.86 -11.26 10.62
N ASN A 104 -10.45 -11.34 11.90
CA ASN A 104 -9.65 -10.28 12.53
C ASN A 104 -8.31 -10.07 11.80
N GLU A 105 -7.62 -11.16 11.44
CA GLU A 105 -6.39 -11.12 10.64
C GLU A 105 -6.61 -10.53 9.24
N MET A 106 -7.79 -10.76 8.65
CA MET A 106 -8.14 -10.17 7.36
C MET A 106 -8.48 -8.68 7.49
N ASN A 107 -9.16 -8.24 8.54
CA ASN A 107 -9.50 -6.83 8.79
C ASN A 107 -8.24 -5.97 8.93
N ALA A 108 -7.17 -6.47 9.54
CA ALA A 108 -5.88 -5.78 9.61
C ALA A 108 -5.22 -5.60 8.22
N ASN A 109 -5.61 -6.40 7.22
CA ASN A 109 -5.11 -6.37 5.85
C ASN A 109 -6.15 -5.86 4.82
N GLN A 110 -7.37 -5.49 5.25
CA GLN A 110 -8.55 -5.34 4.38
C GLN A 110 -8.62 -4.05 3.57
N THR A 111 -7.64 -3.15 3.70
CA THR A 111 -7.46 -2.03 2.75
C THR A 111 -6.98 -2.51 1.36
N SER A 112 -6.80 -3.83 1.16
CA SER A 112 -6.20 -4.46 -0.03
C SER A 112 -7.18 -5.25 -0.91
N MET A 113 -8.33 -4.69 -1.29
CA MET A 113 -9.11 -5.23 -2.42
C MET A 113 -9.01 -4.33 -3.65
N LEU A 114 -8.80 -4.93 -4.82
CA LEU A 114 -8.81 -4.24 -6.11
C LEU A 114 -10.24 -3.81 -6.44
N THR A 115 -10.43 -2.55 -6.82
CA THR A 115 -11.73 -2.07 -7.31
C THR A 115 -12.08 -2.79 -8.63
N ASP A 116 -13.36 -2.79 -9.01
CA ASP A 116 -13.77 -3.48 -10.25
C ASP A 116 -13.17 -2.81 -11.50
N GLU A 117 -12.97 -1.49 -11.45
CA GLU A 117 -12.23 -0.75 -12.47
C GLU A 117 -10.76 -1.20 -12.55
N GLU A 118 -10.09 -1.34 -11.41
CA GLU A 118 -8.70 -1.82 -11.35
C GLU A 118 -8.57 -3.26 -11.82
N ALA A 119 -9.50 -4.13 -11.41
CA ALA A 119 -9.54 -5.52 -11.83
C ALA A 119 -9.72 -5.65 -13.35
N THR A 120 -10.53 -4.77 -13.96
CA THR A 120 -10.71 -4.72 -15.41
C THR A 120 -9.48 -4.16 -16.12
N LEU A 121 -8.91 -3.07 -15.60
CA LEU A 121 -7.72 -2.42 -16.17
C LEU A 121 -6.51 -3.36 -16.17
N TYR A 122 -6.28 -4.06 -15.06
CA TYR A 122 -5.14 -4.96 -14.87
C TYR A 122 -5.45 -6.42 -15.18
N ASP A 123 -6.62 -6.76 -15.77
CA ASP A 123 -7.06 -8.14 -16.02
C ASP A 123 -5.97 -9.00 -16.69
N ARG A 124 -5.32 -8.47 -17.75
CA ARG A 124 -4.25 -9.17 -18.46
C ARG A 124 -3.03 -9.46 -17.57
N GLN A 125 -2.66 -8.52 -16.72
CA GLN A 125 -1.51 -8.64 -15.82
C GLN A 125 -1.84 -9.58 -14.65
N ILE A 126 -3.05 -9.48 -14.11
CA ILE A 126 -3.58 -10.37 -13.06
C ILE A 126 -3.62 -11.83 -13.54
N ARG A 127 -3.91 -12.09 -14.82
CA ARG A 127 -3.83 -13.45 -15.38
C ARG A 127 -2.42 -14.03 -15.39
N LEU A 128 -1.40 -13.19 -15.41
CA LEU A 128 0.00 -13.62 -15.42
C LEU A 128 0.52 -13.91 -14.01
N TRP A 129 0.38 -12.95 -13.08
CA TRP A 129 0.98 -13.06 -11.74
C TRP A 129 -0.02 -13.17 -10.59
N GLY A 130 -1.32 -13.17 -10.87
CA GLY A 130 -2.37 -13.33 -9.87
C GLY A 130 -2.76 -12.03 -9.15
N ALA A 131 -3.94 -12.05 -8.53
CA ALA A 131 -4.48 -10.88 -7.83
C ALA A 131 -3.67 -10.51 -6.57
N ASP A 132 -3.14 -11.50 -5.85
CA ASP A 132 -2.36 -11.25 -4.64
C ASP A 132 -1.04 -10.51 -4.94
N ALA A 133 -0.39 -10.82 -6.07
CA ALA A 133 0.79 -10.09 -6.52
C ALA A 133 0.44 -8.65 -6.93
N GLN A 134 -0.68 -8.45 -7.62
CA GLN A 134 -1.15 -7.12 -7.98
C GLN A 134 -1.46 -6.25 -6.75
N LEU A 135 -2.02 -6.85 -5.70
CA LEU A 135 -2.28 -6.15 -4.43
C LEU A 135 -0.98 -5.71 -3.74
N LYS A 136 0.06 -6.55 -3.77
CA LYS A 136 1.38 -6.19 -3.26
C LYS A 136 2.01 -5.06 -4.07
N LEU A 137 1.92 -5.13 -5.41
CA LEU A 137 2.38 -4.05 -6.29
C LEU A 137 1.70 -2.72 -5.94
N ARG A 138 0.38 -2.71 -5.74
CA ARG A 138 -0.39 -1.51 -5.39
C ARG A 138 0.02 -0.85 -4.06
N GLN A 139 0.77 -1.56 -3.21
CA GLN A 139 1.27 -1.03 -1.94
C GLN A 139 2.78 -0.70 -2.00
N THR A 140 3.43 -1.00 -3.11
CA THR A 140 4.88 -0.86 -3.28
C THR A 140 5.27 0.58 -3.60
N ARG A 141 6.19 1.14 -2.81
CA ARG A 141 6.77 2.48 -2.99
C ARG A 141 8.21 2.35 -3.49
N LEU A 142 8.54 3.03 -4.58
CA LEU A 142 9.88 2.96 -5.17
C LEU A 142 10.59 4.30 -5.15
N LEU A 143 11.90 4.26 -4.93
CA LEU A 143 12.83 5.36 -5.20
C LEU A 143 13.63 5.02 -6.45
N LEU A 144 13.53 5.87 -7.47
CA LEU A 144 14.29 5.76 -8.70
C LEU A 144 15.31 6.89 -8.75
N ILE A 145 16.60 6.53 -8.75
CA ILE A 145 17.71 7.49 -8.70
C ILE A 145 18.37 7.57 -10.07
N ASN A 146 18.57 8.81 -10.53
CA ASN A 146 19.19 9.21 -11.80
C ASN A 146 18.30 8.96 -13.04
N VAL A 147 17.86 10.04 -13.69
CA VAL A 147 17.02 10.02 -14.89
C VAL A 147 17.89 9.89 -16.13
N ASN A 148 17.63 8.84 -16.89
CA ASN A 148 18.25 8.52 -18.17
C ASN A 148 17.32 7.59 -18.96
N SER A 149 17.70 7.21 -20.19
CA SER A 149 16.80 6.47 -21.09
C SER A 149 16.40 5.11 -20.52
N LEU A 150 17.32 4.44 -19.80
CA LEU A 150 17.04 3.18 -19.11
C LEU A 150 16.05 3.39 -17.95
N SER A 151 16.28 4.39 -17.10
CA SER A 151 15.43 4.62 -15.94
C SER A 151 14.03 5.10 -16.33
N ILE A 152 13.88 5.89 -17.40
CA ILE A 152 12.56 6.27 -17.95
C ILE A 152 11.79 5.03 -18.43
N GLU A 153 12.43 4.11 -19.16
CA GLU A 153 11.79 2.88 -19.63
C GLU A 153 11.34 1.99 -18.46
N VAL A 154 12.19 1.85 -17.43
CA VAL A 154 11.83 1.12 -16.21
C VAL A 154 10.68 1.81 -15.47
N CYS A 155 10.75 3.14 -15.30
CA CYS A 155 9.72 3.93 -14.63
C CYS A 155 8.37 3.82 -15.34
N LYS A 156 8.35 3.91 -16.68
CA LYS A 156 7.16 3.72 -17.50
C LYS A 156 6.52 2.34 -17.25
N ASN A 157 7.33 1.29 -17.25
CA ASN A 157 6.83 -0.08 -17.03
C ASN A 157 6.26 -0.25 -15.61
N LEU A 158 6.91 0.31 -14.59
CA LEU A 158 6.42 0.29 -13.20
C LEU A 158 5.13 1.10 -13.02
N CYS A 159 5.04 2.26 -13.69
CA CYS A 159 3.85 3.10 -13.69
C CYS A 159 2.66 2.36 -14.34
N LEU A 160 2.86 1.71 -15.48
CA LEU A 160 1.84 0.89 -16.14
C LEU A 160 1.49 -0.39 -15.37
N ALA A 161 2.41 -0.91 -14.56
CA ALA A 161 2.16 -2.06 -13.68
C ALA A 161 1.27 -1.71 -12.48
N GLY A 162 1.14 -0.43 -12.13
CA GLY A 162 0.25 0.03 -11.07
C GLY A 162 0.83 -0.11 -9.67
N VAL A 163 2.06 0.37 -9.47
CA VAL A 163 2.67 0.49 -8.13
C VAL A 163 2.02 1.62 -7.30
N ALA A 164 2.29 1.69 -5.99
CA ALA A 164 1.72 2.75 -5.15
C ALA A 164 2.29 4.13 -5.52
N SER A 165 3.62 4.23 -5.49
CA SER A 165 4.32 5.46 -5.80
C SER A 165 5.71 5.21 -6.36
N ILE A 166 6.17 6.16 -7.17
CA ILE A 166 7.56 6.22 -7.65
C ILE A 166 8.07 7.63 -7.38
N THR A 167 9.07 7.74 -6.51
CA THR A 167 9.83 8.97 -6.32
C THR A 167 11.00 8.97 -7.29
N VAL A 168 11.00 9.92 -8.23
CA VAL A 168 12.07 10.11 -9.20
C VAL A 168 13.06 11.14 -8.63
N PHE A 169 14.23 10.66 -8.25
CA PHE A 169 15.31 11.43 -7.66
C PHE A 169 16.33 11.81 -8.73
N ASP A 170 16.33 13.09 -9.10
CA ASP A 170 17.32 13.67 -10.01
C ASP A 170 17.30 15.19 -9.88
N ASN A 171 18.44 15.78 -9.53
CA ASN A 171 18.63 17.23 -9.39
C ASN A 171 19.30 17.88 -10.61
N THR A 172 19.56 17.11 -11.67
CA THR A 172 20.10 17.62 -12.93
C THR A 172 18.98 18.24 -13.78
N ARG A 173 19.39 19.17 -14.65
CA ARG A 173 18.49 19.88 -15.55
C ARG A 173 18.51 19.26 -16.93
N VAL A 174 17.40 19.40 -17.65
CA VAL A 174 17.28 19.00 -19.05
C VAL A 174 18.23 19.85 -19.90
N THR A 175 19.06 19.19 -20.70
CA THR A 175 19.98 19.77 -21.68
C THR A 175 19.50 19.49 -23.10
N SER A 176 20.11 20.12 -24.11
CA SER A 176 19.81 19.81 -25.51
C SER A 176 20.15 18.36 -25.88
N ASN A 177 21.26 17.83 -25.35
CA ASN A 177 21.67 16.44 -25.59
C ASN A 177 20.64 15.44 -25.07
N ASP A 178 20.00 15.74 -23.93
CA ASP A 178 18.95 14.89 -23.37
C ASP A 178 17.77 14.70 -24.35
N ILE A 179 17.45 15.73 -25.12
CA ILE A 179 16.40 15.68 -26.16
C ILE A 179 16.86 14.85 -27.37
N GLU A 180 18.13 14.94 -27.73
CA GLU A 180 18.70 14.19 -28.87
C GLU A 180 18.92 12.70 -28.56
N GLU A 181 19.27 12.35 -27.31
CA GLU A 181 19.64 11.00 -26.86
C GLU A 181 18.45 10.09 -26.46
N ASN A 182 17.22 10.38 -26.94
CA ASN A 182 15.99 9.63 -26.67
C ASN A 182 15.41 9.73 -25.24
N LEU A 183 15.63 10.83 -24.50
CA LEU A 183 14.76 11.16 -23.35
C LEU A 183 13.44 11.83 -23.79
N THR A 184 13.16 11.85 -25.09
CA THR A 184 11.97 12.45 -25.72
C THR A 184 10.64 11.88 -25.23
N LEU A 185 10.66 10.69 -24.64
CA LEU A 185 9.47 10.10 -24.03
C LEU A 185 8.91 10.96 -22.89
N THR A 186 9.76 11.74 -22.23
CA THR A 186 9.35 12.53 -21.07
C THR A 186 9.78 13.99 -21.11
N MET A 187 10.61 14.38 -22.09
CA MET A 187 11.21 15.71 -22.18
C MET A 187 11.11 16.24 -23.61
N SER A 188 10.93 17.55 -23.73
CA SER A 188 10.86 18.26 -25.00
C SER A 188 11.74 19.51 -24.99
N SER A 189 11.93 20.14 -26.15
CA SER A 189 12.74 21.36 -26.27
C SER A 189 12.23 22.52 -25.38
N THR A 190 10.95 22.53 -25.00
CA THR A 190 10.40 23.54 -24.06
C THR A 190 10.78 23.29 -22.61
N ASP A 191 11.29 22.11 -22.29
CA ASP A 191 11.68 21.71 -20.94
C ASP A 191 13.16 21.96 -20.63
N ILE A 192 13.92 22.55 -21.57
CA ILE A 192 15.33 22.87 -21.35
C ILE A 192 15.48 23.75 -20.11
N ASN A 193 16.44 23.41 -19.26
CA ASN A 193 16.68 23.97 -17.92
C ASN A 193 15.66 23.58 -16.85
N GLU A 194 14.59 22.85 -17.14
CA GLU A 194 13.73 22.27 -16.08
C GLU A 194 14.43 21.06 -15.43
N PHE A 195 14.03 20.67 -14.22
CA PHE A 195 14.57 19.45 -13.59
C PHE A 195 14.10 18.19 -14.31
N LYS A 196 15.04 17.25 -14.53
CA LYS A 196 14.75 15.99 -15.21
C LYS A 196 13.67 15.16 -14.51
N SER A 197 13.74 15.12 -13.17
CA SER A 197 12.75 14.45 -12.32
C SER A 197 11.34 15.03 -12.50
N VAL A 198 11.22 16.36 -12.55
CA VAL A 198 9.93 17.07 -12.76
C VAL A 198 9.32 16.74 -14.12
N CYS A 199 10.10 16.82 -15.20
CA CYS A 199 9.61 16.48 -16.55
C CYS A 199 9.16 15.02 -16.65
N THR A 200 9.96 14.11 -16.07
CA THR A 200 9.67 12.67 -16.03
C THR A 200 8.34 12.39 -15.33
N CYS A 201 8.16 12.92 -14.12
CA CYS A 201 6.93 12.75 -13.36
C CYS A 201 5.72 13.34 -14.10
N ARG A 202 5.83 14.57 -14.62
CA ARG A 202 4.74 15.23 -15.36
C ARG A 202 4.24 14.41 -16.53
N THR A 203 5.14 13.81 -17.31
CA THR A 203 4.76 13.03 -18.49
C THR A 203 4.24 11.64 -18.11
N LEU A 204 4.96 10.91 -17.27
CA LEU A 204 4.59 9.53 -16.91
C LEU A 204 3.33 9.46 -16.03
N GLN A 205 2.99 10.54 -15.31
CA GLN A 205 1.76 10.62 -14.51
C GLN A 205 0.50 10.51 -15.39
N GLN A 206 0.59 10.94 -16.66
CA GLN A 206 -0.51 10.86 -17.62
C GLN A 206 -0.79 9.41 -18.07
N LEU A 207 0.21 8.52 -17.97
CA LEU A 207 0.05 7.11 -18.35
C LEU A 207 -0.81 6.34 -17.35
N ASN A 208 -0.66 6.65 -16.07
CA ASN A 208 -1.45 6.03 -15.02
C ASN A 208 -1.72 7.01 -13.86
N PRO A 209 -2.88 7.70 -13.85
CA PRO A 209 -3.25 8.64 -12.79
C PRO A 209 -3.37 8.01 -11.40
N ARG A 210 -3.42 6.67 -11.30
CA ARG A 210 -3.53 5.95 -10.02
C ARG A 210 -2.19 5.76 -9.32
N VAL A 211 -1.07 5.84 -10.04
CA VAL A 211 0.28 5.77 -9.46
C VAL A 211 0.71 7.16 -9.05
N GLN A 212 1.20 7.33 -7.84
CA GLN A 212 1.72 8.63 -7.39
C GLN A 212 3.16 8.82 -7.87
N LEU A 213 3.41 9.74 -8.81
CA LEU A 213 4.77 10.13 -9.19
C LEU A 213 5.20 11.39 -8.44
N ILE A 214 6.36 11.32 -7.81
CA ILE A 214 6.92 12.41 -6.98
C ILE A 214 8.29 12.77 -7.55
N ALA A 215 8.51 14.03 -7.89
CA ALA A 215 9.83 14.51 -8.29
C ALA A 215 10.61 14.97 -7.05
N GLU A 216 11.83 14.46 -6.87
CA GLU A 216 12.78 14.93 -5.89
C GLU A 216 14.00 15.52 -6.61
N SER A 217 14.21 16.83 -6.45
CA SER A 217 15.27 17.59 -7.13
C SER A 217 16.06 18.47 -6.15
N ASN A 218 15.64 18.57 -4.89
CA ASN A 218 16.18 19.53 -3.92
C ASN A 218 17.30 18.95 -3.07
N MET A 219 17.55 17.66 -3.19
CA MET A 219 18.54 16.93 -2.42
C MET A 219 19.58 16.30 -3.34
N THR A 220 20.81 16.16 -2.82
CA THR A 220 21.91 15.45 -3.47
C THR A 220 21.99 14.02 -2.95
N ILE A 221 22.62 13.13 -3.72
CA ILE A 221 22.71 11.70 -3.38
C ILE A 221 23.42 11.47 -2.03
N ASP A 222 24.36 12.34 -1.67
CA ASP A 222 25.11 12.28 -0.41
C ASP A 222 24.29 12.66 0.83
N GLN A 223 23.14 13.32 0.63
CA GLN A 223 22.22 13.69 1.70
C GLN A 223 21.16 12.62 1.96
N ILE A 224 21.12 11.55 1.16
CA ILE A 224 20.23 10.41 1.38
C ILE A 224 20.70 9.66 2.63
N ASP A 225 19.85 9.64 3.65
CA ASP A 225 20.08 8.92 4.89
C ASP A 225 19.18 7.68 5.02
N GLU A 226 19.39 6.91 6.10
CA GLU A 226 18.62 5.70 6.37
C GLU A 226 17.13 6.00 6.55
N LYS A 227 16.79 7.12 7.20
CA LYS A 227 15.40 7.54 7.42
C LYS A 227 14.67 7.82 6.12
N TYR A 228 15.35 8.46 5.17
CA TYR A 228 14.81 8.70 3.84
C TYR A 228 14.61 7.39 3.07
N ILE A 229 15.50 6.42 3.21
CA ILE A 229 15.40 5.12 2.52
C ILE A 229 14.27 4.25 3.09
N GLU A 230 14.02 4.30 4.40
CA GLU A 230 12.96 3.53 5.09
C GLU A 230 11.53 3.84 4.56
N GLN A 231 11.34 4.99 3.91
CA GLN A 231 10.06 5.33 3.28
C GLN A 231 9.81 4.55 1.98
N PHE A 232 10.75 3.75 1.48
CA PHE A 232 10.59 2.98 0.26
C PHE A 232 10.55 1.48 0.54
N ASP A 233 10.11 0.71 -0.45
CA ASP A 233 10.21 -0.75 -0.50
C ASP A 233 11.38 -1.18 -1.41
N TYR A 234 11.61 -0.40 -2.46
CA TYR A 234 12.66 -0.63 -3.45
C TYR A 234 13.41 0.67 -3.75
N VAL A 235 14.73 0.57 -3.86
CA VAL A 235 15.62 1.65 -4.31
C VAL A 235 16.33 1.17 -5.57
N CYS A 236 16.15 1.90 -6.66
CA CYS A 236 16.66 1.56 -7.98
C CYS A 236 17.60 2.65 -8.48
N LEU A 237 18.88 2.33 -8.60
CA LEU A 237 19.94 3.23 -9.05
C LEU A 237 20.31 2.95 -10.51
N PHE A 238 20.28 3.96 -11.38
CA PHE A 238 20.53 3.78 -12.82
C PHE A 238 21.76 4.54 -13.31
N ASN A 239 22.52 3.95 -14.24
CA ASN A 239 23.71 4.55 -14.90
C ASN A 239 24.61 5.37 -13.94
N TYR A 240 24.87 4.81 -12.77
CA TYR A 240 25.74 5.40 -11.76
C TYR A 240 26.97 4.52 -11.59
N TYR A 241 28.16 5.10 -11.76
CA TYR A 241 29.39 4.33 -11.93
C TYR A 241 30.38 4.43 -10.76
N ASP A 242 30.16 5.37 -9.84
CA ASP A 242 30.97 5.43 -8.63
C ASP A 242 30.55 4.31 -7.66
N PHE A 243 31.43 3.34 -7.52
CA PHE A 243 31.26 2.19 -6.62
C PHE A 243 31.04 2.60 -5.17
N GLN A 244 31.63 3.70 -4.69
CA GLN A 244 31.47 4.14 -3.31
C GLN A 244 30.02 4.51 -3.03
N VAL A 245 29.39 5.24 -3.94
CA VAL A 245 27.99 5.64 -3.83
C VAL A 245 27.06 4.43 -3.97
N VAL A 246 27.31 3.54 -4.94
CA VAL A 246 26.54 2.31 -5.12
C VAL A 246 26.61 1.46 -3.84
N SER A 247 27.82 1.28 -3.28
CA SER A 247 28.02 0.52 -2.05
C SER A 247 27.38 1.21 -0.85
N HIS A 248 27.44 2.53 -0.76
CA HIS A 248 26.84 3.30 0.32
C HIS A 248 25.32 3.16 0.32
N LEU A 249 24.66 3.39 -0.83
CA LEU A 249 23.21 3.22 -0.98
C LEU A 249 22.77 1.78 -0.71
N ASN A 250 23.51 0.78 -1.20
CA ASN A 250 23.18 -0.61 -0.91
C ASN A 250 23.28 -0.92 0.60
N LYS A 251 24.28 -0.37 1.30
CA LYS A 251 24.41 -0.50 2.76
C LYS A 251 23.26 0.19 3.50
N LEU A 252 22.83 1.37 3.05
CA LEU A 252 21.65 2.04 3.62
C LEU A 252 20.38 1.20 3.42
N CYS A 253 20.20 0.57 2.26
CA CYS A 253 19.04 -0.29 1.98
C CYS A 253 19.03 -1.56 2.83
N ARG A 254 20.21 -2.15 3.08
CA ARG A 254 20.35 -3.26 4.04
C ARG A 254 20.00 -2.85 5.47
N GLY A 255 20.03 -1.55 5.79
CA GLY A 255 20.09 -1.05 7.15
C GLY A 255 21.34 -1.57 7.86
N GLN A 256 21.63 -1.07 9.06
CA GLN A 256 22.56 -1.81 9.91
C GLN A 256 21.91 -3.13 10.31
N GLN A 257 22.27 -4.20 9.59
CA GLN A 257 22.04 -5.62 9.85
C GLN A 257 20.78 -6.01 10.63
N HIS A 258 19.95 -6.82 9.97
CA HIS A 258 18.76 -7.51 10.49
C HIS A 258 17.48 -6.66 10.53
N THR A 259 16.50 -7.07 9.73
CA THR A 259 15.18 -7.29 10.34
C THR A 259 15.38 -8.44 11.33
N ASP A 260 15.63 -8.07 12.57
CA ASP A 260 15.58 -8.98 13.69
C ASP A 260 14.14 -9.44 13.92
N GLU A 261 13.99 -10.35 14.85
CA GLU A 261 12.74 -10.73 15.48
C GLU A 261 11.90 -9.56 16.07
N ASN A 262 12.33 -8.29 15.92
CA ASN A 262 11.69 -7.06 16.42
C ASN A 262 11.24 -6.04 15.34
N GLY A 263 11.25 -6.37 14.04
CA GLY A 263 10.32 -5.74 13.08
C GLY A 263 10.78 -4.50 12.29
N LYS A 264 12.08 -4.35 11.95
CA LYS A 264 12.53 -3.32 10.99
C LYS A 264 12.32 -3.72 9.52
N LYS A 265 11.69 -2.86 8.72
CA LYS A 265 11.36 -3.10 7.30
C LYS A 265 12.64 -3.20 6.42
N GLN A 266 12.83 -4.33 5.72
CA GLN A 266 13.87 -4.49 4.69
C GLN A 266 13.55 -3.65 3.45
N VAL A 267 14.53 -2.90 2.95
CA VAL A 267 14.44 -2.20 1.65
C VAL A 267 15.29 -2.93 0.62
N TYR A 268 14.72 -3.21 -0.55
CA TYR A 268 15.42 -3.94 -1.61
C TYR A 268 16.17 -2.97 -2.51
N PHE A 269 17.37 -3.37 -2.96
CA PHE A 269 18.21 -2.52 -3.78
C PHE A 269 18.44 -3.11 -5.17
N PHE A 270 18.32 -2.27 -6.19
CA PHE A 270 18.61 -2.58 -7.58
C PHE A 270 19.59 -1.55 -8.13
N CYS A 271 20.57 -2.01 -8.89
CA CYS A 271 21.45 -1.15 -9.65
C CYS A 271 21.53 -1.66 -11.09
N ALA A 272 21.28 -0.79 -12.06
CA ALA A 272 21.33 -1.18 -13.47
C ALA A 272 22.02 -0.11 -14.29
N ALA A 273 22.80 -0.52 -15.29
CA ALA A 273 23.40 0.43 -16.21
C ALA A 273 23.60 -0.15 -17.61
N THR A 274 23.74 0.75 -18.57
CA THR A 274 23.96 0.46 -19.99
C THR A 274 25.18 1.22 -20.50
N PHE A 275 26.04 0.55 -21.24
CA PHE A 275 27.25 1.09 -21.87
C PHE A 275 27.35 0.59 -23.31
N GLY A 276 26.92 1.41 -24.27
CA GLY A 276 26.86 1.00 -25.67
C GLY A 276 26.00 -0.26 -25.86
N LEU A 277 26.61 -1.36 -26.29
CA LEU A 277 25.93 -2.65 -26.52
C LEU A 277 25.83 -3.54 -25.28
N TYR A 278 26.46 -3.14 -24.17
CA TYR A 278 26.48 -3.91 -22.94
C TYR A 278 25.59 -3.26 -21.87
N GLY A 279 25.14 -4.07 -20.93
CA GLY A 279 24.45 -3.58 -19.74
C GLY A 279 24.51 -4.62 -18.62
N PHE A 280 24.22 -4.18 -17.40
CA PHE A 280 24.12 -5.07 -16.25
C PHE A 280 22.92 -4.71 -15.40
N VAL A 281 22.47 -5.70 -14.62
CA VAL A 281 21.53 -5.50 -13.52
C VAL A 281 22.08 -6.25 -12.31
N PHE A 282 22.24 -5.52 -11.22
CA PHE A 282 22.53 -6.02 -9.89
C PHE A 282 21.27 -5.89 -9.03
N LYS A 283 21.02 -6.88 -8.19
CA LYS A 283 19.92 -6.89 -7.23
C LYS A 283 20.42 -7.40 -5.88
N ASP A 284 20.01 -6.73 -4.82
CA ASP A 284 20.22 -7.13 -3.45
C ASP A 284 18.86 -7.22 -2.75
N LEU A 285 18.44 -8.46 -2.50
CA LEU A 285 17.15 -8.77 -1.90
C LEU A 285 17.24 -9.06 -0.39
N GLY A 286 18.41 -8.78 0.21
CA GLY A 286 18.71 -9.18 1.58
C GLY A 286 19.07 -10.67 1.70
N ASP A 287 19.29 -11.12 2.93
CA ASP A 287 19.77 -12.47 3.22
C ASP A 287 18.66 -13.53 3.20
N LYS A 288 17.40 -13.11 3.38
CA LYS A 288 16.21 -13.97 3.32
C LYS A 288 15.21 -13.36 2.34
N TYR A 289 14.89 -14.10 1.29
CA TYR A 289 13.87 -13.73 0.32
C TYR A 289 13.04 -14.95 -0.06
N ASP A 290 11.74 -14.90 0.23
CA ASP A 290 10.83 -16.00 -0.05
C ASP A 290 10.25 -15.87 -1.46
N TYR A 291 10.64 -16.80 -2.33
CA TYR A 291 10.06 -16.93 -3.66
C TYR A 291 8.71 -17.65 -3.56
N LEU A 292 7.63 -16.90 -3.80
CA LEU A 292 6.30 -17.47 -3.96
C LEU A 292 6.27 -18.25 -5.28
N ARG A 293 5.93 -19.55 -5.21
CA ARG A 293 5.72 -20.42 -6.37
C ARG A 293 4.30 -20.36 -6.87
#